data_AF-A0A7S1HQU1-F1
#
_entry.id   AF-A0A7S1HQU1-F1
#
_cell.length_a   1.000
_cell.length_b   1.000
_cell.length_c   1.000
_cell.angle_alpha   90.00
_cell.angle_beta   90.00
_cell.angle_gamma   90.00
#
_symmetry.space_group_name_H-M   'P 1'
#
loop_
_entity.id
_entity.type
_entity.pdbx_description
1 polymer ?
#
loop_
_entity_poly.entity_id
_entity_poly.type
_entity_poly.pdbx_seq_one_letter_code
_entity_poly.pdbx_strand_id
1 'polypeptide(L)'
;ASCIGGSLNFAAVSQALQVPQAEMSAALASDNVVMSLYIVLLMVIRIPSPERSKGRDKASSVLRMEASGEEGGAGEMTRHPVTSRSLLNSLGAAAVVCYLGDTLATSLGLPSWTLAFVSLLSPLVGLLSIFLLKRLSPKEPGALLTQGSVFAGSSQLGNALMLYFFATIGGTASFVDMLKMGPAIFVLQLLLVSVHFLFTVVLGRACGIPLRILAVCSNANIGGAGAAAAFFSAK
;
A
#
# COMPACT_ATOMS: atom_id res chain seq x y z
N ALA A 1 13.39 -4.42 12.69
CA ALA A 1 11.93 -4.31 12.48
C ALA A 1 11.57 -3.76 11.11
N SER A 2 12.28 -2.75 10.57
CA SER A 2 11.85 -2.11 9.32
C SER A 2 11.84 -3.01 8.08
N CYS A 3 12.77 -3.99 7.97
CA CYS A 3 12.74 -5.00 6.89
C CYS A 3 11.59 -6.02 6.98
N ILE A 4 10.77 -5.98 8.03
CA ILE A 4 9.73 -6.94 8.33
C ILE A 4 8.46 -6.13 8.61
N GLY A 5 7.70 -5.74 7.58
CA GLY A 5 6.48 -4.93 7.74
C GLY A 5 6.68 -3.41 7.66
N GLY A 6 7.85 -2.94 7.19
CA GLY A 6 8.10 -1.54 6.83
C GLY A 6 8.32 -0.59 8.00
N SER A 7 8.39 0.70 7.66
CA SER A 7 8.67 1.82 8.59
C SER A 7 7.62 1.96 9.72
N LEU A 8 6.39 1.53 9.48
CA LEU A 8 5.32 1.52 10.50
C LEU A 8 5.57 0.45 11.57
N ASN A 9 6.00 -0.77 11.19
CA ASN A 9 6.39 -1.77 12.18
C ASN A 9 7.63 -1.33 12.95
N PHE A 10 8.57 -0.68 12.26
CA PHE A 10 9.72 -0.07 12.93
C PHE A 10 9.33 0.98 13.96
N ALA A 11 8.39 1.88 13.64
CA ALA A 11 7.89 2.88 14.58
C ALA A 11 7.24 2.23 15.81
N ALA A 12 6.39 1.21 15.62
CA ALA A 12 5.74 0.49 16.71
C ALA A 12 6.75 -0.22 17.63
N VAL A 13 7.74 -0.92 17.05
CA VAL A 13 8.79 -1.61 17.82
C VAL A 13 9.71 -0.61 18.54
N SER A 14 10.02 0.53 17.93
CA SER A 14 10.85 1.57 18.56
C SER A 14 10.16 2.18 19.78
N GLN A 15 8.84 2.36 19.71
CA GLN A 15 8.03 2.79 20.85
C GLN A 15 8.00 1.73 21.95
N ALA A 16 7.80 0.45 21.60
CA ALA A 16 7.77 -0.65 22.56
C ALA A 16 9.11 -0.85 23.29
N LEU A 17 10.23 -0.65 22.59
CA LEU A 17 11.58 -0.79 23.15
C LEU A 17 12.14 0.50 23.75
N GLN A 18 11.39 1.61 23.70
CA GLN A 18 11.81 2.93 24.18
C GLN A 18 13.19 3.35 23.64
N VAL A 19 13.42 3.15 22.34
CA VAL A 19 14.70 3.44 21.69
C VAL A 19 15.03 4.94 21.80
N PRO A 20 16.28 5.31 22.13
CA PRO A 20 16.68 6.72 22.19
C PRO A 20 16.40 7.46 20.88
N GLN A 21 15.96 8.72 20.99
CA GLN A 21 15.51 9.51 19.84
C GLN A 21 16.60 9.72 18.77
N ALA A 22 17.87 9.78 19.19
CA ALA A 22 19.01 9.89 18.28
C ALA A 22 19.19 8.61 17.42
N GLU A 23 19.07 7.43 18.03
CA GLU A 23 19.16 6.14 17.34
C GLU A 23 17.93 5.90 16.45
N MET A 24 16.74 6.33 16.91
CA MET A 24 15.52 6.29 16.12
C MET A 24 15.64 7.16 14.86
N SER A 25 16.18 8.38 14.99
CA SER A 25 16.41 9.27 13.85
C SER A 25 17.40 8.68 12.84
N ALA A 26 18.52 8.14 13.33
CA ALA A 26 19.53 7.46 12.50
C ALA A 26 18.94 6.25 11.74
N ALA A 27 18.12 5.46 12.41
CA ALA A 27 17.46 4.31 11.84
C ALA A 27 16.40 4.71 10.80
N LEU A 28 15.60 5.76 11.04
CA LEU A 28 14.63 6.28 10.07
C LEU A 28 15.30 6.84 8.81
N ALA A 29 16.38 7.61 8.97
CA ALA A 29 17.15 8.13 7.83
C ALA A 29 17.73 6.98 6.99
N SER A 30 18.30 5.96 7.66
CA SER A 30 18.83 4.78 6.99
C SER A 30 17.74 3.97 6.28
N ASP A 31 16.58 3.82 6.91
CA ASP A 31 15.44 3.09 6.36
C ASP A 31 14.90 3.75 5.09
N ASN A 32 14.66 5.06 5.11
CA ASN A 32 14.15 5.79 3.94
C ASN A 32 15.10 5.69 2.74
N VAL A 33 16.41 5.74 2.98
CA VAL A 33 17.42 5.57 1.92
C VAL A 33 17.40 4.14 1.38
N VAL A 34 17.41 3.11 2.25
CA VAL A 34 17.36 1.71 1.80
C VAL A 34 16.07 1.39 1.06
N MET A 35 14.92 1.85 1.56
CA MET A 35 13.63 1.67 0.89
C MET A 35 13.62 2.33 -0.49
N SER A 36 14.13 3.56 -0.60
CA SER A 36 14.24 4.27 -1.88
C SER A 36 15.12 3.52 -2.88
N LEU A 37 16.31 3.08 -2.44
CA LEU A 37 17.22 2.28 -3.26
C LEU A 37 16.59 0.96 -3.69
N TYR A 38 15.84 0.31 -2.79
CA TYR A 38 15.17 -0.95 -3.06
C TYR A 38 14.05 -0.81 -4.10
N ILE A 39 13.20 0.21 -3.99
CA ILE A 39 12.15 0.48 -4.98
C ILE A 39 12.78 0.81 -6.35
N VAL A 40 13.84 1.63 -6.38
CA VAL A 40 14.59 1.92 -7.61
C VAL A 40 15.17 0.64 -8.22
N LEU A 41 15.78 -0.21 -7.42
CA LEU A 41 16.33 -1.50 -7.86
C LEU A 41 15.24 -2.37 -8.51
N LEU A 42 14.08 -2.52 -7.87
CA LEU A 42 12.96 -3.29 -8.43
C LEU A 42 12.44 -2.70 -9.76
N MET A 43 12.41 -1.37 -9.87
CA MET A 43 12.02 -0.69 -11.12
C MET A 43 13.02 -0.94 -12.25
N VAL A 44 14.33 -0.85 -11.95
CA VAL A 44 15.42 -1.06 -12.92
C VAL A 44 15.53 -2.52 -13.37
N ILE A 45 15.36 -3.49 -12.46
CA ILE A 45 15.43 -4.91 -12.80
C ILE A 45 14.35 -5.22 -13.82
N ARG A 46 14.72 -5.54 -15.06
CA ARG A 46 13.78 -5.84 -16.13
C ARG A 46 13.18 -7.22 -15.90
N ILE A 47 12.05 -7.27 -15.20
CA ILE A 47 11.30 -8.51 -14.96
C ILE A 47 10.55 -8.83 -16.24
N PRO A 48 10.86 -9.96 -16.93
CA PRO A 48 10.12 -10.36 -18.11
C PRO A 48 8.65 -10.56 -17.74
N SER A 49 7.75 -9.88 -18.44
CA SER A 49 6.32 -10.15 -18.31
C SER A 49 6.09 -11.54 -18.90
N PRO A 50 5.55 -12.52 -18.14
CA PRO A 50 5.19 -13.78 -18.74
C PRO A 50 4.12 -13.49 -19.80
N GLU A 51 4.43 -13.81 -21.06
CA GLU A 51 3.46 -13.80 -22.13
C GLU A 51 2.22 -14.56 -21.65
N ARG A 52 1.12 -13.83 -21.48
CA ARG A 52 -0.29 -14.22 -21.57
C ARG A 52 -0.53 -15.75 -21.53
N SER A 53 -0.07 -16.40 -20.47
CA SER A 53 -0.24 -17.84 -20.27
C SER A 53 -1.68 -18.02 -19.79
N LYS A 54 -2.55 -18.30 -20.76
CA LYS A 54 -3.95 -18.67 -20.55
C LYS A 54 -3.99 -19.82 -19.52
N GLY A 55 -4.42 -19.52 -18.30
CA GLY A 55 -5.00 -20.54 -17.42
C GLY A 55 -4.45 -20.72 -16.01
N ARG A 56 -3.48 -19.95 -15.50
CA ARG A 56 -2.92 -20.25 -14.16
C ARG A 56 -2.91 -19.16 -13.08
N ASP A 57 -3.13 -17.89 -13.38
CA ASP A 57 -2.73 -16.88 -12.41
C ASP A 57 -3.90 -16.20 -11.69
N LYS A 58 -4.61 -16.95 -10.84
CA LYS A 58 -5.51 -16.37 -9.81
C LYS A 58 -4.77 -15.35 -8.93
N ALA A 59 -3.50 -15.61 -8.62
CA ALA A 59 -2.66 -14.69 -7.86
C ALA A 59 -2.39 -13.38 -8.62
N SER A 60 -2.11 -13.45 -9.93
CA SER A 60 -1.91 -12.23 -10.72
C SER A 60 -3.20 -11.46 -10.96
N SER A 61 -4.36 -12.13 -11.01
CA SER A 61 -5.66 -11.47 -11.17
C SER A 61 -6.06 -10.73 -9.90
N VAL A 62 -5.83 -11.34 -8.72
CA VAL A 62 -6.05 -10.67 -7.42
C VAL A 62 -5.11 -9.46 -7.29
N LEU A 63 -3.82 -9.62 -7.59
CA LEU A 63 -2.86 -8.51 -7.56
C LEU A 63 -3.18 -7.43 -8.61
N ARG A 64 -3.69 -7.81 -9.79
CA ARG A 64 -4.17 -6.85 -10.80
C ARG A 64 -5.32 -6.02 -10.27
N MET A 65 -6.25 -6.68 -9.60
CA MET A 65 -7.46 -6.08 -9.06
C MET A 65 -7.16 -5.13 -7.89
N GLU A 66 -6.23 -5.52 -7.02
CA GLU A 66 -5.68 -4.62 -5.98
C GLU A 66 -4.91 -3.44 -6.58
N ALA A 67 -4.09 -3.67 -7.61
CA ALA A 67 -3.29 -2.64 -8.25
C ALA A 67 -4.13 -1.67 -9.11
N SER A 68 -5.21 -2.16 -9.74
CA SER A 68 -6.18 -1.33 -10.48
C SER A 68 -7.19 -0.62 -9.56
N GLY A 69 -7.22 -0.97 -8.26
CA GLY A 69 -8.23 -0.48 -7.32
C GLY A 69 -9.65 -0.89 -7.72
N GLU A 70 -9.80 -1.96 -8.49
CA GLU A 70 -11.10 -2.53 -8.86
C GLU A 70 -11.61 -3.35 -7.66
N GLU A 71 -12.52 -2.78 -6.87
CA GLU A 71 -13.22 -3.55 -5.84
C GLU A 71 -14.03 -4.70 -6.47
N GLY A 72 -14.08 -5.82 -5.77
CA GLY A 72 -14.66 -7.07 -6.26
C GLY A 72 -16.11 -6.95 -6.65
N GLY A 73 -16.34 -6.85 -7.95
CA GLY A 73 -17.63 -7.03 -8.58
C GLY A 73 -17.41 -7.54 -10.00
N ALA A 74 -17.71 -8.81 -10.22
CA ALA A 74 -17.97 -9.33 -11.56
C ALA A 74 -19.23 -8.63 -12.09
N GLY A 75 -19.06 -7.45 -12.66
CA GLY A 75 -20.13 -6.60 -13.16
C GLY A 75 -19.56 -5.71 -14.25
N GLU A 76 -20.07 -5.88 -15.45
CA GLU A 76 -19.72 -5.18 -16.67
C GLU A 76 -19.52 -3.66 -16.44
N MET A 77 -18.35 -3.19 -16.83
CA MET A 77 -17.80 -1.89 -16.44
C MET A 77 -18.50 -0.74 -17.19
N THR A 78 -19.62 -0.25 -16.65
CA THR A 78 -20.09 1.08 -17.01
C THR A 78 -19.14 2.09 -16.40
N ARG A 79 -18.25 2.69 -17.23
CA ARG A 79 -17.44 3.84 -16.81
C ARG A 79 -18.37 4.98 -16.41
N HIS A 80 -18.56 5.17 -15.10
CA HIS A 80 -19.28 6.31 -14.58
C HIS A 80 -18.41 7.57 -14.74
N PRO A 81 -19.00 8.70 -15.15
CA PRO A 81 -18.25 9.96 -15.24
C PRO A 81 -17.76 10.36 -13.85
N VAL A 82 -16.48 10.72 -13.76
CA VAL A 82 -15.89 11.23 -12.52
C VAL A 82 -16.49 12.61 -12.26
N THR A 83 -17.07 12.81 -11.08
CA THR A 83 -17.66 14.08 -10.67
C THR A 83 -16.99 14.58 -9.39
N SER A 84 -17.02 15.89 -9.13
CA SER A 84 -16.50 16.44 -7.87
C SER A 84 -17.17 15.82 -6.64
N ARG A 85 -18.45 15.43 -6.76
CA ARG A 85 -19.19 14.73 -5.70
C ARG A 85 -18.65 13.33 -5.42
N SER A 86 -18.35 12.54 -6.46
CA SER A 86 -17.81 11.19 -6.26
C SER A 86 -16.39 11.22 -5.68
N LEU A 87 -15.58 12.22 -6.05
CA LEU A 87 -14.27 12.45 -5.43
C LEU A 87 -14.36 12.86 -3.97
N LEU A 88 -15.25 13.81 -3.63
CA LEU A 88 -15.51 14.22 -2.26
C LEU A 88 -16.02 13.06 -1.39
N ASN A 89 -16.93 12.24 -1.92
CA ASN A 89 -17.41 11.04 -1.23
C ASN A 89 -16.27 10.04 -0.96
N SER A 90 -15.39 9.84 -1.94
CA SER A 90 -14.23 8.95 -1.80
C SER A 90 -13.28 9.44 -0.71
N LEU A 91 -12.94 10.73 -0.71
CA LEU A 91 -12.04 11.33 0.27
C LEU A 91 -12.68 11.37 1.67
N GLY A 92 -13.97 11.70 1.74
CA GLY A 92 -14.73 11.73 2.99
C GLY A 92 -14.85 10.33 3.62
N ALA A 93 -15.17 9.31 2.83
CA ALA A 93 -15.21 7.93 3.29
C ALA A 93 -13.83 7.48 3.80
N ALA A 94 -12.75 7.76 3.05
CA ALA A 94 -11.39 7.45 3.49
C ALA A 94 -11.03 8.14 4.82
N ALA A 95 -11.34 9.43 4.97
CA ALA A 95 -11.09 10.18 6.20
C ALA A 95 -11.86 9.60 7.40
N VAL A 96 -13.14 9.25 7.22
CA VAL A 96 -13.98 8.64 8.25
C VAL A 96 -13.41 7.29 8.67
N VAL A 97 -13.03 6.43 7.73
CA VAL A 97 -12.43 5.13 8.03
C VAL A 97 -11.12 5.30 8.81
N CYS A 98 -10.23 6.20 8.37
CA CYS A 98 -8.98 6.47 9.07
C CYS A 98 -9.21 6.96 10.51
N TYR A 99 -10.11 7.93 10.70
CA TYR A 99 -10.43 8.48 12.01
C TYR A 99 -11.05 7.43 12.94
N LEU A 100 -12.02 6.65 12.46
CA LEU A 100 -12.64 5.59 13.24
C LEU A 100 -11.66 4.47 13.58
N GLY A 101 -10.81 4.09 12.63
CA GLY A 101 -9.78 3.07 12.85
C GLY A 101 -8.78 3.47 13.92
N ASP A 102 -8.30 4.72 13.88
CA ASP A 102 -7.37 5.26 14.88
C ASP A 102 -8.02 5.42 16.26
N THR A 103 -9.24 5.97 16.31
CA THR A 103 -10.00 6.12 17.56
C THR A 103 -10.30 4.76 18.20
N LEU A 104 -10.63 3.76 17.38
CA LEU A 104 -10.89 2.40 17.87
C LEU A 104 -9.61 1.73 18.39
N ALA A 105 -8.50 1.87 17.66
CA ALA A 105 -7.20 1.33 18.07
C ALA A 105 -6.74 1.93 19.40
N THR A 106 -6.84 3.25 19.53
CA THR A 106 -6.40 3.98 20.73
C THR A 106 -7.31 3.71 21.93
N SER A 107 -8.63 3.70 21.75
CA SER A 107 -9.59 3.39 22.84
C SER A 107 -9.46 1.97 23.39
N LEU A 108 -9.05 1.00 22.56
CA LEU A 108 -8.76 -0.37 22.98
C LEU A 108 -7.34 -0.55 23.55
N GLY A 109 -6.53 0.51 23.62
CA GLY A 109 -5.14 0.43 24.06
C GLY A 109 -4.21 -0.32 23.11
N LEU A 110 -4.61 -0.46 21.83
CA LEU A 110 -3.89 -1.18 20.78
C LEU A 110 -3.53 -0.25 19.60
N PRO A 111 -2.75 0.84 19.81
CA PRO A 111 -2.44 1.80 18.75
C PRO A 111 -1.71 1.19 17.54
N SER A 112 -0.99 0.08 17.73
CA SER A 112 -0.34 -0.64 16.63
C SER A 112 -1.32 -1.32 15.67
N TRP A 113 -2.60 -1.44 16.04
CA TRP A 113 -3.63 -2.13 15.26
C TRP A 113 -4.45 -1.20 14.37
N THR A 114 -4.13 0.11 14.33
CA THR A 114 -4.88 1.11 13.54
C THR A 114 -5.12 0.66 12.09
N LEU A 115 -4.08 0.18 11.39
CA LEU A 115 -4.23 -0.28 10.00
C LEU A 115 -5.14 -1.50 9.84
N ALA A 116 -5.11 -2.42 10.82
CA ALA A 116 -6.00 -3.58 10.81
C ALA A 116 -7.45 -3.11 10.94
N PHE A 117 -7.73 -2.22 11.90
CA PHE A 117 -9.07 -1.66 12.08
C PHE A 117 -9.54 -0.85 10.87
N VAL A 118 -8.67 -0.01 10.28
CA VAL A 118 -8.95 0.70 9.02
C VAL A 118 -9.34 -0.27 7.91
N SER A 119 -8.61 -1.37 7.75
CA SER A 119 -8.88 -2.38 6.72
C SER A 119 -10.20 -3.12 6.96
N LEU A 120 -10.55 -3.41 8.21
CA LEU A 120 -11.84 -4.03 8.57
C LEU A 120 -13.02 -3.06 8.41
N LEU A 121 -12.83 -1.78 8.72
CA LEU A 121 -13.89 -0.76 8.68
C LEU A 121 -14.15 -0.25 7.25
N SER A 122 -13.15 -0.29 6.38
CA SER A 122 -13.25 0.25 5.01
C SER A 122 -14.45 -0.30 4.23
N PRO A 123 -14.67 -1.62 4.13
CA PRO A 123 -15.84 -2.17 3.43
C PRO A 123 -17.17 -1.76 4.09
N LEU A 124 -17.21 -1.72 5.43
CA LEU A 124 -18.41 -1.38 6.19
C LEU A 124 -18.84 0.06 5.92
N VAL A 125 -17.88 1.01 5.97
CA VAL A 125 -18.16 2.42 5.69
C VAL A 125 -18.57 2.60 4.23
N GLY A 126 -17.91 1.91 3.28
CA GLY A 126 -18.31 1.94 1.87
C GLY A 126 -19.77 1.52 1.65
N LEU A 127 -20.19 0.40 2.26
CA LEU A 127 -21.59 -0.06 2.22
C LEU A 127 -22.55 0.95 2.88
N LEU A 128 -22.16 1.49 4.03
CA LEU A 128 -23.00 2.44 4.78
C LEU A 128 -23.17 3.77 4.03
N SER A 129 -22.12 4.28 3.40
CA SER A 129 -22.18 5.50 2.57
C SER A 129 -23.17 5.34 1.42
N ILE A 130 -23.18 4.18 0.76
CA ILE A 130 -24.13 3.89 -0.33
C ILE A 130 -25.56 3.79 0.22
N PHE A 131 -25.73 3.10 1.35
CA PHE A 131 -27.04 2.97 1.99
C PHE A 131 -27.62 4.34 2.39
N LEU A 132 -26.81 5.21 3.00
CA LEU A 132 -27.21 6.56 3.38
C LEU A 132 -27.54 7.42 2.16
N LEU A 133 -26.68 7.41 1.13
CA LEU A 133 -26.94 8.19 -0.10
C LEU A 133 -28.19 7.73 -0.84
N LYS A 134 -28.52 6.43 -0.81
CA LYS A 134 -29.80 5.89 -1.32
C LYS A 134 -31.01 6.37 -0.51
N ARG A 135 -30.88 6.52 0.81
CA ARG A 135 -31.95 7.05 1.67
C ARG A 135 -32.16 8.56 1.53
N LEU A 136 -31.08 9.33 1.37
CA LEU A 136 -31.12 10.79 1.31
C LEU A 136 -31.38 11.32 -0.10
N SER A 137 -31.06 10.57 -1.16
CA SER A 137 -31.38 11.01 -2.53
C SER A 137 -32.88 10.95 -2.78
N PRO A 138 -33.48 11.99 -3.37
CA PRO A 138 -34.84 11.90 -3.88
C PRO A 138 -34.92 10.75 -4.89
N LYS A 139 -36.02 9.98 -4.86
CA LYS A 139 -36.27 8.85 -5.75
C LYS A 139 -36.24 9.30 -7.21
N GLU A 140 -35.08 9.37 -7.84
CA GLU A 140 -34.99 9.37 -9.29
C GLU A 140 -35.23 7.94 -9.78
N PRO A 141 -36.32 7.70 -10.54
CA PRO A 141 -36.64 6.37 -11.00
C PRO A 141 -35.61 5.95 -12.07
N GLY A 142 -34.67 5.08 -11.70
CA GLY A 142 -33.74 4.42 -12.62
C GLY A 142 -32.25 4.55 -12.32
N ALA A 143 -31.84 5.44 -11.40
CA ALA A 143 -30.42 5.57 -11.04
C ALA A 143 -30.02 4.48 -10.02
N LEU A 144 -29.47 3.36 -10.51
CA LEU A 144 -28.81 2.37 -9.63
C LEU A 144 -27.54 3.00 -9.05
N LEU A 145 -27.63 3.49 -7.81
CA LEU A 145 -26.44 3.87 -7.04
C LEU A 145 -25.65 2.60 -6.73
N THR A 146 -24.54 2.42 -7.44
CA THR A 146 -23.55 1.33 -7.28
C THR A 146 -22.28 1.89 -6.63
N GLN A 147 -21.40 1.01 -6.11
CA GLN A 147 -20.05 1.43 -5.66
C GLN A 147 -19.34 2.22 -6.76
N GLY A 148 -19.43 1.74 -8.01
CA GLY A 148 -18.82 2.37 -9.17
C GLY A 148 -19.32 3.78 -9.48
N SER A 149 -20.58 4.11 -9.17
CA SER A 149 -21.12 5.46 -9.38
C SER A 149 -20.83 6.41 -8.23
N VAL A 150 -20.88 5.91 -6.98
CA VAL A 150 -20.68 6.74 -5.77
C VAL A 150 -19.22 7.12 -5.58
N PHE A 151 -18.31 6.18 -5.89
CA PHE A 151 -16.87 6.34 -5.72
C PHE A 151 -16.14 6.41 -7.08
N ALA A 152 -16.84 6.83 -8.15
CA ALA A 152 -16.22 7.04 -9.45
C ALA A 152 -15.01 7.99 -9.33
N GLY A 153 -13.84 7.54 -9.79
CA GLY A 153 -12.59 8.33 -9.68
C GLY A 153 -11.71 7.98 -8.49
N SER A 154 -12.16 7.14 -7.55
CA SER A 154 -11.41 6.80 -6.32
C SER A 154 -10.07 6.14 -6.61
N SER A 155 -10.02 5.19 -7.57
CA SER A 155 -8.80 4.51 -7.98
C SER A 155 -7.77 5.49 -8.60
N GLN A 156 -8.22 6.41 -9.47
CA GLN A 156 -7.33 7.42 -10.07
C GLN A 156 -6.78 8.38 -9.00
N LEU A 157 -7.64 8.80 -8.07
CA LEU A 157 -7.24 9.65 -6.95
C LEU A 157 -6.24 8.94 -6.03
N GLY A 158 -6.53 7.68 -5.67
CA GLY A 158 -5.64 6.85 -4.87
C GLY A 158 -4.28 6.67 -5.52
N ASN A 159 -4.25 6.40 -6.84
CA ASN A 159 -3.01 6.26 -7.57
C ASN A 159 -2.19 7.58 -7.60
N ALA A 160 -2.85 8.73 -7.76
CA ALA A 160 -2.17 10.02 -7.72
C ALA A 160 -1.55 10.32 -6.34
N LEU A 161 -2.30 10.06 -5.26
CA LEU A 161 -1.81 10.20 -3.88
C LEU A 161 -0.67 9.22 -3.57
N MET A 162 -0.76 8.01 -4.11
CA MET A 162 0.27 6.99 -3.97
C MET A 162 1.58 7.39 -4.69
N LEU A 163 1.50 8.01 -5.88
CA LEU A 163 2.67 8.59 -6.54
C LEU A 163 3.28 9.75 -5.73
N TYR A 164 2.43 10.61 -5.16
CA TYR A 164 2.87 11.68 -4.26
C TYR A 164 3.60 11.11 -3.03
N PHE A 165 3.08 10.03 -2.44
CA PHE A 165 3.70 9.32 -1.32
C PHE A 165 5.10 8.75 -1.67
N PHE A 166 5.30 8.17 -2.85
CA PHE A 166 6.66 7.74 -3.23
C PHE A 166 7.59 8.91 -3.51
N ALA A 167 7.07 9.98 -4.09
CA ALA A 167 7.85 11.20 -4.30
C ALA A 167 8.33 11.78 -2.96
N THR A 168 7.50 11.74 -1.90
CA THR A 168 7.91 12.19 -0.57
C THR A 168 8.88 11.22 0.12
N ILE A 169 8.71 9.90 -0.01
CA ILE A 169 9.71 8.92 0.48
C ILE A 169 11.07 9.21 -0.14
N GLY A 170 11.12 9.34 -1.47
CA GLY A 170 12.37 9.64 -2.19
C GLY A 170 12.94 11.01 -1.84
N GLY A 171 12.09 12.04 -1.72
CA GLY A 171 12.51 13.40 -1.39
C GLY A 171 12.98 13.59 0.05
N THR A 172 12.49 12.78 0.99
CA THR A 172 12.90 12.81 2.40
C THR A 172 14.09 11.88 2.69
N ALA A 173 14.52 11.08 1.72
CA ALA A 173 15.71 10.23 1.84
C ALA A 173 16.99 11.08 1.83
N SER A 174 17.51 11.38 3.02
CA SER A 174 18.76 12.13 3.17
C SER A 174 19.95 11.18 3.26
N PHE A 175 20.71 11.07 2.17
CA PHE A 175 21.96 10.30 2.15
C PHE A 175 23.01 10.86 3.13
N VAL A 176 23.00 12.18 3.34
CA VAL A 176 23.93 12.86 4.24
C VAL A 176 23.64 12.50 5.69
N ASP A 177 22.38 12.49 6.11
CA ASP A 177 22.01 12.16 7.48
C ASP A 177 22.21 10.67 7.77
N MET A 178 21.92 9.81 6.80
CA MET A 178 22.23 8.39 6.84
C MET A 178 23.74 8.14 7.06
N LEU A 179 24.62 8.83 6.32
CA LEU A 179 26.08 8.70 6.46
C LEU A 179 26.61 9.21 7.81
N LYS A 180 26.02 10.28 8.34
CA LYS A 180 26.47 10.88 9.60
C LYS A 180 25.98 10.14 10.84
N MET A 181 24.74 9.68 10.82
CA MET A 181 24.06 9.19 12.03
C MET A 181 23.95 7.66 12.09
N GLY A 182 23.90 6.97 10.94
CA GLY A 182 23.55 5.55 10.91
C GLY A 182 24.28 4.68 9.88
N PRO A 183 25.56 4.89 9.53
CA PRO A 183 26.22 4.08 8.48
C PRO A 183 26.27 2.59 8.81
N ALA A 184 26.49 2.23 10.08
CA ALA A 184 26.45 0.83 10.50
C ALA A 184 25.05 0.21 10.37
N ILE A 185 24.01 0.97 10.75
CA ILE A 185 22.61 0.55 10.64
C ILE A 185 22.21 0.39 9.16
N PHE A 186 22.64 1.32 8.31
CA PHE A 186 22.45 1.27 6.87
C PHE A 186 23.05 -0.01 6.26
N VAL A 187 24.31 -0.34 6.55
CA VAL A 187 24.96 -1.55 6.03
C VAL A 187 24.23 -2.81 6.49
N LEU A 188 23.83 -2.86 7.77
CA LEU A 188 23.03 -3.96 8.31
C LEU A 188 21.69 -4.11 7.59
N GLN A 189 20.99 -3.00 7.37
CA GLN A 189 19.69 -2.97 6.70
C GLN A 189 19.82 -3.41 5.23
N LEU A 190 20.87 -2.96 4.54
CA LEU A 190 21.19 -3.37 3.17
C LEU A 190 21.47 -4.87 3.09
N LEU A 191 22.22 -5.43 4.04
CA LEU A 191 22.48 -6.86 4.14
C LEU A 191 21.17 -7.64 4.33
N LEU A 192 20.33 -7.22 5.28
CA LEU A 192 19.05 -7.86 5.57
C LEU A 192 18.12 -7.88 4.35
N VAL A 193 17.98 -6.74 3.66
CA VAL A 193 17.17 -6.63 2.44
C VAL A 193 17.73 -7.51 1.32
N SER A 194 19.06 -7.54 1.16
CA SER A 194 19.72 -8.37 0.15
C SER A 194 19.49 -9.86 0.40
N VAL A 195 19.63 -10.31 1.65
CA VAL A 195 19.36 -11.70 2.05
C VAL A 195 17.89 -12.04 1.83
N HIS A 196 16.96 -11.17 2.25
CA HIS A 196 15.53 -11.34 2.02
C HIS A 196 15.20 -11.50 0.53
N PHE A 197 15.70 -10.59 -0.31
CA PHE A 197 15.44 -10.62 -1.75
C PHE A 197 16.01 -11.88 -2.38
N LEU A 198 17.26 -12.23 -2.06
CA LEU A 198 17.90 -13.44 -2.58
C LEU A 198 17.13 -14.70 -2.16
N PHE A 199 16.77 -14.82 -0.88
CA PHE A 199 16.04 -15.97 -0.37
C PHE A 199 14.65 -16.10 -1.02
N THR A 200 13.92 -14.98 -1.13
CA THR A 200 12.59 -14.94 -1.75
C THR A 200 12.64 -15.32 -3.22
N VAL A 201 13.65 -14.83 -3.96
CA VAL A 201 13.82 -15.17 -5.38
C VAL A 201 14.26 -16.62 -5.55
N VAL A 202 15.26 -17.09 -4.80
CA VAL A 202 15.79 -18.46 -4.93
C VAL A 202 14.72 -19.49 -4.57
N LEU A 203 14.11 -19.36 -3.40
CA LEU A 203 13.09 -20.31 -2.94
C LEU A 203 11.82 -20.22 -3.78
N GLY A 204 11.38 -19.00 -4.11
CA GLY A 204 10.22 -18.78 -4.96
C GLY A 204 10.40 -19.34 -6.36
N ARG A 205 11.58 -19.19 -6.96
CA ARG A 205 11.91 -19.80 -8.26
C ARG A 205 11.99 -21.32 -8.18
N ALA A 206 12.52 -21.88 -7.09
CA ALA A 206 12.51 -23.33 -6.86
C ALA A 206 11.07 -23.88 -6.78
N CYS A 207 10.12 -23.11 -6.25
CA CYS A 207 8.70 -23.43 -6.23
C CYS A 207 7.97 -23.10 -7.55
N GLY A 208 8.67 -22.65 -8.60
CA GLY A 208 8.06 -22.31 -9.89
C GLY A 208 7.25 -21.01 -9.90
N ILE A 209 7.42 -20.13 -8.92
CA ILE A 209 6.69 -18.86 -8.83
C ILE A 209 7.29 -17.84 -9.82
N PRO A 210 6.47 -17.13 -10.62
CA PRO A 210 6.94 -16.09 -11.52
C PRO A 210 7.67 -14.96 -10.78
N LEU A 211 8.78 -14.48 -11.36
CA LEU A 211 9.60 -13.41 -10.76
C LEU A 211 8.80 -12.13 -10.50
N ARG A 212 7.79 -11.82 -11.33
CA ARG A 212 6.92 -10.66 -11.13
C ARG A 212 6.13 -10.75 -9.82
N ILE A 213 5.58 -11.92 -9.51
CA ILE A 213 4.85 -12.15 -8.25
C ILE A 213 5.82 -12.08 -7.07
N LEU A 214 6.99 -12.70 -7.18
CA LEU A 214 8.01 -12.65 -6.11
C LEU A 214 8.47 -11.23 -5.81
N ALA A 215 8.70 -10.41 -6.84
CA ALA A 215 9.09 -9.01 -6.68
C ALA A 215 7.98 -8.18 -6.01
N VAL A 216 6.71 -8.42 -6.36
CA VAL A 216 5.56 -7.73 -5.75
C VAL A 216 5.41 -8.13 -4.29
N CYS A 217 5.49 -9.42 -3.97
CA CYS A 217 5.44 -9.92 -2.59
C CYS A 217 6.61 -9.39 -1.75
N SER A 218 7.82 -9.38 -2.32
CA SER A 218 9.00 -8.85 -1.63
C SER A 218 8.89 -7.33 -1.41
N ASN A 219 8.36 -6.60 -2.39
CA ASN A 219 8.06 -5.17 -2.21
C ASN A 219 6.97 -4.93 -1.16
N ALA A 220 5.96 -5.80 -1.08
CA ALA A 220 4.92 -5.69 -0.06
C ALA A 220 5.48 -5.87 1.35
N ASN A 221 6.50 -6.73 1.52
CA ASN A 221 7.17 -6.94 2.80
C ASN A 221 8.07 -5.75 3.21
N ILE A 222 8.83 -5.19 2.26
CA ILE A 222 9.82 -4.13 2.55
C ILE A 222 9.18 -2.74 2.45
N GLY A 223 8.61 -2.40 1.29
CA GLY A 223 8.00 -1.09 1.01
C GLY A 223 6.53 -0.98 1.42
N GLY A 224 5.90 -2.08 1.85
CA GLY A 224 4.49 -2.12 2.22
C GLY A 224 3.54 -2.37 1.03
N ALA A 225 2.27 -2.65 1.35
CA ALA A 225 1.25 -3.00 0.35
C ALA A 225 1.03 -1.91 -0.70
N GLY A 226 1.09 -0.63 -0.31
CA GLY A 226 0.97 0.50 -1.25
C GLY A 226 2.11 0.53 -2.28
N ALA A 227 3.36 0.34 -1.85
CA ALA A 227 4.52 0.25 -2.75
C ALA A 227 4.41 -0.91 -3.72
N ALA A 228 3.95 -2.06 -3.23
CA ALA A 228 3.72 -3.24 -4.07
C ALA A 228 2.66 -3.00 -5.14
N ALA A 229 1.52 -2.41 -4.77
CA ALA A 229 0.43 -2.09 -5.69
C ALA A 229 0.89 -1.12 -6.79
N ALA A 230 1.60 -0.05 -6.43
CA ALA A 230 2.17 0.88 -7.39
C ALA A 230 3.19 0.25 -8.33
N PHE A 231 4.10 -0.56 -7.78
CA PHE A 231 5.09 -1.29 -8.55
C PHE A 231 4.43 -2.21 -9.58
N PHE A 232 3.34 -2.88 -9.19
CA PHE A 232 2.57 -3.74 -10.08
C PHE A 232 1.84 -2.96 -11.17
N SER A 233 1.25 -1.81 -10.83
CA SER A 233 0.54 -0.95 -11.80
C SER A 233 1.47 -0.30 -12.82
N ALA A 234 2.71 0.00 -12.43
CA ALA A 234 3.69 0.64 -13.31
C ALA A 234 4.34 -0.31 -14.34
N LYS A 235 4.22 -1.64 -14.19
CA LYS A 235 5.06 -2.62 -14.91
C LYS A 235 4.32 -3.89 -15.30
#